data_AF-A0A2E6KF06-F1
#
_entry.id   AF-A0A2E6KF06-F1
#
_cell.length_a   1.000
_cell.length_b   1.000
_cell.length_c   1.000
_cell.angle_alpha   90.00
_cell.angle_beta   90.00
_cell.angle_gamma   90.00
#
_symmetry.space_group_name_H-M   'P 1'
#
loop_
_entity.id
_entity.type
_entity.pdbx_description
1 polymer ?
#
loop_
_entity_poly.entity_id
_entity_poly.type
_entity_poly.pdbx_seq_one_letter_code
_entity_poly.pdbx_strand_id
1 'polypeptide(L)'
;MIDLKDRNVHLSYEQGSGGTSLCLTIAKSYLKNGNKVIWLSKYLPDRERTAQIFSELKNKELEKISFIEIENNLEDSSKILKYLSLNMNDQDLIIIDDWCAKDGRADKKDIEALKNIIFDYDNIKILVSSASYSNVVSDAQRWGSKGGSKVRDILDTIFLYRISEMDNVRILKDGEDIKKISLIETGFE
;
A
#
# COMPACT_ATOMS: atom_id res chain seq x y z
N MET A 1 12.42 -4.55 5.13
CA MET A 1 11.07 -4.14 4.66
C MET A 1 10.90 -2.62 4.76
N ILE A 2 9.90 -2.01 4.08
CA ILE A 2 9.59 -0.57 4.22
C ILE A 2 9.40 -0.26 5.70
N ASP A 3 10.12 0.75 6.19
CA ASP A 3 9.92 1.27 7.53
C ASP A 3 8.91 2.43 7.46
N LEU A 4 7.72 2.17 7.99
CA LEU A 4 6.64 3.16 8.03
C LEU A 4 6.83 4.16 9.20
N LYS A 5 7.74 3.90 10.17
CA LYS A 5 7.99 4.73 11.37
C LYS A 5 6.81 5.63 11.77
N ASP A 6 6.99 6.95 11.66
CA ASP A 6 6.04 8.01 12.00
C ASP A 6 5.52 8.71 10.72
N ARG A 7 5.54 8.03 9.57
CA ARG A 7 5.18 8.62 8.27
C ARG A 7 4.10 7.83 7.55
N ASN A 8 3.26 8.55 6.83
CA ASN A 8 2.32 7.96 5.89
C ASN A 8 3.00 7.81 4.52
N VAL A 9 2.82 6.65 3.89
CA VAL A 9 3.58 6.26 2.70
C VAL A 9 2.68 6.01 1.50
N HIS A 10 3.09 6.54 0.35
CA HIS A 10 2.58 6.17 -0.96
C HIS A 10 3.55 5.20 -1.66
N LEU A 11 3.17 3.94 -1.76
CA LEU A 11 3.84 2.94 -2.57
C LEU A 11 3.41 3.06 -4.03
N SER A 12 4.28 3.64 -4.85
CA SER A 12 4.13 3.70 -6.30
C SER A 12 4.85 2.52 -6.94
N TYR A 13 4.12 1.59 -7.54
CA TYR A 13 4.72 0.33 -8.02
C TYR A 13 4.61 0.15 -9.54
N GLU A 14 5.61 -0.42 -10.19
CA GLU A 14 5.51 -0.88 -11.58
C GLU A 14 4.49 -2.03 -11.68
N GLN A 15 3.60 -2.03 -12.67
CA GLN A 15 2.66 -3.15 -12.84
C GLN A 15 3.41 -4.49 -12.99
N GLY A 16 2.96 -5.52 -12.27
CA GLY A 16 3.64 -6.81 -12.22
C GLY A 16 4.86 -6.88 -11.28
N SER A 17 5.25 -5.78 -10.63
CA SER A 17 6.32 -5.80 -9.62
C SER A 17 5.89 -6.41 -8.29
N GLY A 18 4.59 -6.62 -8.06
CA GLY A 18 4.06 -7.25 -6.84
C GLY A 18 3.67 -6.26 -5.75
N GLY A 19 3.20 -5.04 -6.09
CA GLY A 19 2.76 -4.02 -5.13
C GLY A 19 1.83 -4.57 -4.03
N THR A 20 0.73 -5.23 -4.40
CA THR A 20 -0.18 -5.91 -3.45
C THR A 20 0.52 -6.94 -2.58
N SER A 21 1.44 -7.74 -3.13
CA SER A 21 2.23 -8.70 -2.33
C SER A 21 3.13 -8.01 -1.32
N LEU A 22 3.69 -6.83 -1.64
CA LEU A 22 4.46 -6.03 -0.69
C LEU A 22 3.58 -5.48 0.42
N CYS A 23 2.40 -4.93 0.08
CA CYS A 23 1.41 -4.50 1.06
C CYS A 23 0.97 -5.65 1.99
N LEU A 24 0.73 -6.86 1.46
CA LEU A 24 0.42 -8.05 2.26
C LEU A 24 1.60 -8.47 3.15
N THR A 25 2.84 -8.39 2.65
CA THR A 25 4.02 -8.71 3.46
C THR A 25 4.18 -7.73 4.64
N ILE A 26 3.89 -6.45 4.41
CA ILE A 26 3.88 -5.42 5.46
C ILE A 26 2.75 -5.69 6.46
N ALA A 27 1.53 -5.96 5.98
CA ALA A 27 0.39 -6.32 6.82
C ALA A 27 0.72 -7.51 7.73
N LYS A 28 1.33 -8.57 7.17
CA LYS A 28 1.79 -9.75 7.92
C LYS A 28 2.70 -9.36 9.08
N SER A 29 3.65 -8.45 8.87
CA SER A 29 4.55 -8.00 9.94
C SER A 29 3.82 -7.25 11.06
N TYR A 30 2.84 -6.42 10.73
CA TYR A 30 2.02 -5.73 11.73
C TYR A 30 1.18 -6.72 12.55
N LEU A 31 0.55 -7.68 11.87
CA LEU A 31 -0.26 -8.72 12.52
C LEU A 31 0.59 -9.60 13.46
N LYS A 32 1.79 -10.01 13.03
CA LYS A 32 2.75 -10.76 13.88
C LYS A 32 3.16 -9.98 15.13
N ASN A 33 3.26 -8.65 15.04
CA ASN A 33 3.55 -7.78 16.17
C ASN A 33 2.33 -7.53 17.07
N GLY A 34 1.17 -8.08 16.72
CA GLY A 34 -0.07 -7.95 17.48
C GLY A 34 -0.88 -6.70 17.15
N ASN A 35 -0.54 -5.98 16.09
CA ASN A 35 -1.24 -4.76 15.68
C ASN A 35 -2.43 -5.10 14.78
N LYS A 36 -3.39 -4.19 14.69
CA LYS A 36 -4.56 -4.29 13.80
C LYS A 36 -4.20 -3.76 12.42
N VAL A 37 -4.77 -4.40 11.39
CA VAL A 37 -4.67 -3.96 10.00
C VAL A 37 -6.08 -3.80 9.42
N ILE A 38 -6.38 -2.63 8.88
CA ILE A 38 -7.56 -2.43 8.03
C ILE A 38 -7.07 -2.29 6.59
N TRP A 39 -7.61 -3.10 5.70
CA TRP A 39 -7.28 -3.11 4.28
C TRP A 39 -8.48 -2.62 3.47
N LEU A 40 -8.30 -1.55 2.70
CA LEU A 40 -9.26 -1.00 1.77
C LEU A 40 -8.76 -1.23 0.36
N SER A 41 -9.62 -1.74 -0.53
CA SER A 41 -9.23 -2.00 -1.91
C SER A 41 -10.38 -1.96 -2.89
N LYS A 42 -10.15 -1.40 -4.09
CA LYS A 42 -11.11 -1.55 -5.21
C LYS A 42 -11.23 -3.01 -5.67
N TYR A 43 -10.16 -3.79 -5.50
CA TYR A 43 -10.13 -5.21 -5.79
C TYR A 43 -9.47 -5.93 -4.62
N LEU A 44 -10.21 -6.83 -3.98
CA LEU A 44 -9.64 -7.64 -2.90
C LEU A 44 -8.41 -8.41 -3.40
N PRO A 45 -7.37 -8.58 -2.55
CA PRO A 45 -6.20 -9.34 -2.93
C PRO A 45 -6.57 -10.79 -3.24
N ASP A 46 -5.82 -11.41 -4.15
CA ASP A 46 -6.02 -12.80 -4.50
C ASP A 46 -5.95 -13.71 -3.26
N ARG A 47 -6.92 -14.63 -3.15
CA ARG A 47 -7.10 -15.45 -1.95
C ARG A 47 -5.94 -16.42 -1.75
N GLU A 48 -5.47 -17.04 -2.82
CA GLU A 48 -4.38 -18.02 -2.75
C GLU A 48 -3.08 -17.31 -2.36
N ARG A 49 -2.78 -16.18 -3.01
CA ARG A 49 -1.61 -15.36 -2.68
C ARG A 49 -1.65 -14.84 -1.24
N THR A 50 -2.81 -14.40 -0.77
CA THR A 50 -3.00 -13.96 0.61
C THR A 50 -2.74 -15.10 1.58
N ALA A 51 -3.28 -16.29 1.32
CA ALA A 51 -3.06 -17.47 2.15
C ALA A 51 -1.59 -17.91 2.19
N GLN A 52 -0.88 -17.88 1.05
CA GLN A 52 0.55 -18.16 0.98
C GLN A 52 1.37 -17.19 1.85
N ILE A 53 1.13 -15.88 1.71
CA ILE A 53 1.85 -14.86 2.47
C ILE A 53 1.52 -14.98 3.97
N PHE A 54 0.24 -15.18 4.32
CA PHE A 54 -0.22 -15.27 5.71
C PHE A 54 -0.10 -16.66 6.34
N SER A 55 0.51 -17.63 5.66
CA SER A 55 0.62 -19.02 6.10
C SER A 55 1.23 -19.21 7.50
N GLU A 56 2.10 -18.29 7.92
CA GLU A 56 2.75 -18.32 9.23
C GLU A 56 1.97 -17.60 10.34
N LEU A 57 0.84 -16.95 10.02
CA LEU A 57 0.02 -16.24 11.00
C LEU A 57 -0.86 -17.22 11.79
N LYS A 58 -0.99 -16.96 13.08
CA LYS A 58 -1.90 -17.68 13.98
C LYS A 58 -3.32 -17.13 13.86
N ASN A 59 -4.32 -17.92 14.24
CA ASN A 59 -5.73 -17.47 14.23
C ASN A 59 -5.94 -16.13 14.95
N LYS A 60 -5.33 -15.95 16.13
CA LYS A 60 -5.38 -14.68 16.90
C LYS A 60 -4.78 -13.47 16.18
N GLU A 61 -3.88 -13.69 15.22
CA GLU A 61 -3.27 -12.64 14.40
C GLU A 61 -4.16 -12.35 13.19
N LEU A 62 -4.74 -13.39 12.58
CA LEU A 62 -5.72 -13.26 11.50
C LEU A 62 -7.01 -12.55 11.92
N GLU A 63 -7.44 -12.70 13.18
CA GLU A 63 -8.59 -11.96 13.73
C GLU A 63 -8.39 -10.42 13.76
N LYS A 64 -7.16 -9.95 13.59
CA LYS A 64 -6.80 -8.52 13.64
C LYS A 64 -6.75 -7.85 12.27
N ILE A 65 -7.07 -8.56 11.19
CA ILE A 65 -7.20 -7.96 9.86
C ILE A 65 -8.66 -7.86 9.41
N SER A 66 -9.03 -6.73 8.83
CA SER A 66 -10.32 -6.51 8.18
C SER A 66 -10.10 -6.10 6.74
N PHE A 67 -10.72 -6.82 5.80
CA PHE A 67 -10.72 -6.46 4.38
C PHE A 67 -12.03 -5.76 4.02
N ILE A 68 -11.92 -4.62 3.34
CA ILE A 68 -13.03 -3.77 2.92
C ILE A 68 -12.89 -3.52 1.43
N GLU A 69 -13.93 -3.89 0.68
CA GLU A 69 -14.00 -3.58 -0.74
C GLU A 69 -14.52 -2.15 -0.95
N ILE A 70 -13.89 -1.41 -1.87
CA ILE A 70 -14.32 -0.08 -2.29
C ILE A 70 -15.33 -0.25 -3.43
N GLU A 71 -16.62 -0.31 -3.09
CA GLU A 71 -17.69 -0.57 -4.06
C GLU A 71 -17.89 0.57 -5.08
N ASN A 72 -17.93 1.82 -4.60
CA ASN A 72 -18.22 2.99 -5.45
C ASN A 72 -17.02 3.91 -5.60
N ASN A 73 -16.57 4.48 -4.48
CA ASN A 73 -15.50 5.45 -4.42
C ASN A 73 -14.89 5.46 -3.02
N LEU A 74 -13.70 6.05 -2.91
CA LEU A 74 -12.95 6.08 -1.66
C LEU A 74 -13.63 6.91 -0.55
N GLU A 75 -14.45 7.90 -0.91
CA GLU A 75 -15.20 8.74 0.04
C GLU A 75 -16.31 7.95 0.74
N ASP A 76 -16.99 7.03 0.05
CA ASP A 76 -18.00 6.18 0.67
C ASP A 76 -17.35 5.14 1.60
N SER A 77 -16.21 4.58 1.19
CA SER A 77 -15.46 3.64 2.03
C SER A 77 -14.86 4.30 3.27
N SER A 78 -14.58 5.60 3.26
CA SER A 78 -14.09 6.32 4.45
C SER A 78 -15.13 6.36 5.57
N LYS A 79 -16.42 6.33 5.24
CA LYS A 79 -17.52 6.24 6.22
C LYS A 79 -17.49 4.91 6.95
N ILE A 80 -17.19 3.82 6.24
CA ILE A 80 -17.04 2.48 6.84
C ILE A 80 -15.78 2.42 7.70
N LEU A 81 -14.68 2.99 7.20
CA LEU A 81 -13.41 3.08 7.92
C LEU A 81 -13.59 3.68 9.32
N LYS A 82 -14.41 4.74 9.43
CA LYS A 82 -14.70 5.41 10.70
C LYS A 82 -15.24 4.48 11.78
N TYR A 83 -16.02 3.47 11.42
CA TYR A 83 -16.57 2.51 12.37
C TYR A 83 -15.54 1.45 12.77
N LEU A 84 -14.71 1.00 11.82
CA LEU A 84 -13.73 -0.06 12.05
C LEU A 84 -12.47 0.47 12.75
N SER A 85 -12.17 1.76 12.61
CA SER A 85 -11.01 2.42 13.21
C SER A 85 -11.23 2.85 14.67
N LEU A 86 -12.44 2.74 15.23
CA LEU A 86 -12.76 3.23 16.59
C LEU A 86 -11.83 2.70 17.70
N ASN A 87 -11.26 1.52 17.49
CA ASN A 87 -10.35 0.87 18.43
C ASN A 87 -8.96 0.67 17.80
N MET A 88 -8.52 1.60 16.95
CA MET A 88 -7.15 1.64 16.44
C MET A 88 -6.29 2.60 17.27
N ASN A 89 -5.00 2.29 17.36
CA ASN A 89 -3.98 3.14 17.95
C ASN A 89 -2.86 3.45 16.93
N ASP A 90 -1.85 4.20 17.36
CA ASP A 90 -0.72 4.66 16.56
C ASP A 90 0.20 3.55 16.05
N GLN A 91 0.13 2.34 16.61
CA GLN A 91 0.87 1.17 16.12
C GLN A 91 0.09 0.34 15.09
N ASP A 92 -1.19 0.63 14.88
CA ASP A 92 -2.02 -0.04 13.89
C ASP A 92 -1.81 0.53 12.49
N LEU A 93 -2.33 -0.18 11.48
CA LEU A 93 -2.09 0.13 10.07
C LEU A 93 -3.38 0.17 9.26
N ILE A 94 -3.53 1.22 8.45
CA ILE A 94 -4.51 1.29 7.37
C ILE A 94 -3.77 1.11 6.05
N ILE A 95 -4.21 0.15 5.24
CA ILE A 95 -3.72 -0.08 3.87
C ILE A 95 -4.82 0.31 2.88
N ILE A 96 -4.47 1.06 1.84
CA ILE A 96 -5.35 1.39 0.71
C ILE A 96 -4.70 0.91 -0.59
N ASP A 97 -5.17 -0.20 -1.17
CA ASP A 97 -4.59 -0.87 -2.34
C ASP A 97 -5.64 -1.21 -3.43
N ASP A 98 -5.62 -0.68 -4.64
CA ASP A 98 -5.07 0.58 -5.11
C ASP A 98 -6.03 1.73 -4.76
N TRP A 99 -5.51 2.89 -4.36
CA TRP A 99 -6.36 4.04 -4.02
C TRP A 99 -7.01 4.72 -5.23
N CYS A 100 -6.46 4.54 -6.44
CA CYS A 100 -7.00 5.08 -7.69
C CYS A 100 -6.96 4.01 -8.80
N ALA A 101 -7.59 4.30 -9.95
CA ALA A 101 -7.51 3.42 -11.11
C ALA A 101 -6.05 3.12 -11.53
N LYS A 102 -5.79 1.91 -12.02
CA LYS A 102 -4.45 1.48 -12.47
C LYS A 102 -3.98 2.22 -13.72
N ASP A 103 -4.90 2.56 -14.61
CA ASP A 103 -4.63 3.28 -15.84
C ASP A 103 -5.02 4.75 -15.74
N GLY A 104 -4.44 5.58 -16.62
CA GLY A 104 -4.73 7.01 -16.67
C GLY A 104 -4.30 7.81 -15.43
N ARG A 105 -4.81 9.05 -15.35
CA ARG A 105 -4.56 9.95 -14.22
C ARG A 105 -5.49 9.58 -13.07
N ALA A 106 -5.03 9.79 -11.83
CA ALA A 106 -5.91 9.69 -10.67
C ALA A 106 -7.02 10.76 -10.74
N ASP A 107 -8.25 10.36 -10.45
CA ASP A 107 -9.40 11.25 -10.45
C ASP A 107 -9.29 12.26 -9.32
N LYS A 108 -9.79 13.49 -9.57
CA LYS A 108 -9.79 14.55 -8.54
C LYS A 108 -10.54 14.10 -7.28
N LYS A 109 -11.64 13.36 -7.43
CA LYS A 109 -12.42 12.84 -6.29
C LYS A 109 -11.62 11.85 -5.46
N ASP A 110 -10.92 10.90 -6.10
CA ASP A 110 -10.06 9.94 -5.42
C ASP A 110 -8.92 10.66 -4.66
N ILE A 111 -8.32 11.71 -5.25
CA ILE A 111 -7.27 12.50 -4.59
C ILE A 111 -7.81 13.24 -3.36
N GLU A 112 -8.96 13.91 -3.46
CA GLU A 112 -9.53 14.65 -2.32
C GLU A 112 -10.02 13.68 -1.22
N ALA A 113 -10.60 12.54 -1.59
CA ALA A 113 -10.98 11.49 -0.63
C ALA A 113 -9.75 10.91 0.10
N LEU A 114 -8.67 10.65 -0.64
CA LEU A 114 -7.41 10.19 -0.06
C LEU A 114 -6.88 11.20 0.95
N LYS A 115 -6.83 12.49 0.59
CA LYS A 115 -6.41 13.56 1.49
C LYS A 115 -7.23 13.58 2.78
N ASN A 116 -8.55 13.53 2.67
CA ASN A 116 -9.44 13.53 3.83
C ASN A 116 -9.13 12.34 4.75
N ILE A 117 -8.93 11.13 4.20
CA ILE A 117 -8.53 9.97 4.99
C ILE A 117 -7.18 10.21 5.68
N ILE A 118 -6.17 10.71 4.98
CA ILE A 118 -4.85 10.99 5.60
C ILE A 118 -4.96 11.99 6.75
N PHE A 119 -5.81 13.02 6.62
CA PHE A 119 -6.02 14.01 7.68
C PHE A 119 -6.89 13.50 8.85
N ASP A 120 -7.93 12.71 8.56
CA ASP A 120 -8.86 12.19 9.57
C ASP A 120 -8.22 11.12 10.48
N TYR A 121 -7.13 10.50 10.02
CA TYR A 121 -6.39 9.43 10.72
C TYR A 121 -4.90 9.78 10.88
N ASP A 122 -4.59 11.04 11.19
CA ASP A 122 -3.23 11.56 11.35
C ASP A 122 -2.41 10.86 12.45
N ASN A 123 -3.09 10.19 13.39
CA ASN A 123 -2.52 9.45 14.49
C ASN A 123 -2.33 7.95 14.21
N ILE A 124 -2.72 7.45 13.03
CA ILE A 124 -2.62 6.04 12.63
C ILE A 124 -1.72 5.95 11.40
N LYS A 125 -0.91 4.89 11.30
CA LYS A 125 -0.03 4.71 10.14
C LYS A 125 -0.85 4.32 8.91
N ILE A 126 -0.58 4.97 7.78
CA ILE A 126 -1.28 4.73 6.52
C ILE A 126 -0.28 4.38 5.42
N LEU A 127 -0.52 3.25 4.77
CA LEU A 127 0.15 2.82 3.54
C LEU A 127 -0.86 2.83 2.40
N VAL A 128 -0.63 3.66 1.39
CA VAL A 128 -1.47 3.70 0.20
C VAL A 128 -0.66 3.26 -1.00
N SER A 129 -1.28 2.60 -1.97
CA SER A 129 -0.57 2.10 -3.14
C SER A 129 -1.29 2.40 -4.45
N SER A 130 -0.49 2.54 -5.51
CA SER A 130 -0.99 2.71 -6.86
C SER A 130 0.04 2.24 -7.89
N ALA A 131 -0.42 1.77 -9.04
CA ALA A 131 0.42 1.60 -10.21
C ALA A 131 1.12 2.92 -10.62
N SER A 132 2.40 2.83 -10.95
CA SER A 132 3.23 3.92 -11.50
C SER A 132 2.91 4.12 -12.98
N TYR A 133 3.15 5.34 -13.48
CA TYR A 133 3.20 5.59 -14.92
C TYR A 133 4.65 5.72 -15.40
N SER A 134 4.89 5.40 -16.67
CA SER A 134 6.19 5.62 -17.30
C SER A 134 6.44 7.11 -17.50
N ASN A 135 7.58 7.59 -17.03
CA ASN A 135 8.03 8.96 -17.22
C ASN A 135 9.24 8.94 -18.17
N VAL A 136 9.03 9.44 -19.39
CA VAL A 136 10.00 9.36 -20.50
C VAL A 136 11.04 10.50 -20.45
N VAL A 137 10.97 11.37 -19.43
CA VAL A 137 11.80 12.59 -19.35
C VAL A 137 13.26 12.28 -19.04
N SER A 138 13.57 11.19 -18.31
CA SER A 138 14.94 10.69 -18.15
C SER A 138 14.97 9.26 -17.64
N ASP A 139 15.99 8.49 -18.03
CA ASP A 139 16.22 7.11 -17.54
C ASP A 139 16.38 7.05 -16.02
N ALA A 140 16.87 8.13 -15.39
CA ALA A 140 17.04 8.24 -13.95
C ALA A 140 15.72 8.27 -13.15
N GLN A 141 14.61 8.62 -13.80
CA GLN A 141 13.29 8.74 -13.17
C GLN A 141 12.20 8.09 -14.03
N ARG A 142 12.48 6.86 -14.50
CA ARG A 142 11.60 6.07 -15.39
C ARG A 142 10.16 5.92 -14.87
N TRP A 143 9.94 5.99 -13.56
CA TRP A 143 8.63 5.80 -12.93
C TRP A 143 8.16 7.07 -12.23
N GLY A 144 6.90 7.45 -12.49
CA GLY A 144 6.21 8.54 -11.80
C GLY A 144 5.07 8.03 -10.93
N SER A 145 4.86 8.70 -9.79
CA SER A 145 3.76 8.41 -8.86
C SER A 145 2.50 9.20 -9.19
N LYS A 146 1.34 8.56 -9.03
CA LYS A 146 0.03 9.17 -9.29
C LYS A 146 -0.30 10.25 -8.26
N GLY A 147 -1.15 11.20 -8.66
CA GLY A 147 -1.62 12.29 -7.81
C GLY A 147 -0.75 13.57 -7.82
N GLY A 148 0.49 13.49 -8.32
CA GLY A 148 1.35 14.67 -8.45
C GLY A 148 1.72 15.30 -7.10
N SER A 149 1.92 16.62 -7.06
CA SER A 149 2.23 17.33 -5.81
C SER A 149 1.15 17.14 -4.75
N LYS A 150 -0.13 17.11 -5.15
CA LYS A 150 -1.25 16.92 -4.22
C LYS A 150 -1.13 15.69 -3.32
N VAL A 151 -0.45 14.63 -3.76
CA VAL A 151 -0.19 13.42 -2.97
C VAL A 151 1.19 13.49 -2.32
N ARG A 152 2.23 13.94 -3.05
CA ARG A 152 3.60 14.07 -2.50
C ARG A 152 3.72 15.07 -1.35
N ASP A 153 2.83 16.06 -1.27
CA ASP A 153 2.85 17.06 -0.21
C ASP A 153 2.31 16.52 1.14
N ILE A 154 1.65 15.34 1.12
CA ILE A 154 1.04 14.72 2.32
C ILE A 154 1.53 13.30 2.60
N LEU A 155 2.25 12.67 1.65
CA LEU A 155 2.69 11.29 1.71
C LEU A 155 4.11 11.15 1.17
N ASP A 156 4.95 10.43 1.90
CA ASP A 156 6.27 10.05 1.41
C ASP A 156 6.13 8.99 0.32
N THR A 157 6.71 9.23 -0.85
CA THR A 157 6.60 8.31 -1.98
C THR A 157 7.76 7.32 -2.01
N ILE A 158 7.43 6.03 -2.01
CA ILE A 158 8.36 4.93 -2.21
C ILE A 158 8.04 4.25 -3.53
N PHE A 159 9.07 3.89 -4.29
CA PHE A 159 8.93 3.21 -5.57
C PHE A 159 9.28 1.73 -5.47
N LEU A 160 8.50 0.89 -6.15
CA LEU A 160 8.79 -0.54 -6.32
C LEU A 160 8.84 -0.87 -7.82
N TYR A 161 9.94 -1.46 -8.30
CA TYR A 161 10.09 -1.85 -9.70
C TYR A 161 10.92 -3.10 -9.88
N ARG A 162 10.74 -3.76 -11.03
CA ARG A 162 11.47 -4.97 -11.40
C ARG A 162 12.88 -4.61 -11.86
N ILE A 163 13.86 -5.45 -11.51
CA ILE A 163 15.19 -5.38 -12.13
C ILE A 163 15.11 -5.91 -13.56
N SER A 164 14.41 -7.02 -13.74
CA SER A 164 14.06 -7.60 -15.04
C SER A 164 12.72 -8.33 -14.94
N GLU A 165 12.09 -8.64 -16.07
CA GLU A 165 10.77 -9.28 -16.10
C GLU A 165 10.79 -10.73 -15.57
N MET A 166 11.91 -11.43 -15.70
CA MET A 166 12.04 -12.85 -15.33
C MET A 166 12.65 -13.07 -13.94
N ASP A 167 13.16 -12.02 -13.31
CA ASP A 167 13.79 -12.10 -12.00
C ASP A 167 12.73 -11.95 -10.90
N ASN A 168 12.92 -12.63 -9.76
CA ASN A 168 12.08 -12.44 -8.57
C ASN A 168 12.57 -11.28 -7.69
N VAL A 169 13.72 -10.68 -8.00
CA VAL A 169 14.24 -9.48 -7.33
C VAL A 169 13.52 -8.21 -7.79
N ARG A 170 13.21 -7.33 -6.83
CA ARG A 170 12.68 -5.99 -7.02
C ARG A 170 13.62 -4.96 -6.42
N ILE A 171 13.56 -3.75 -6.95
CA ILE A 171 14.14 -2.58 -6.34
C ILE A 171 13.04 -1.84 -5.59
N LEU A 172 13.32 -1.57 -4.32
CA LEU A 172 12.57 -0.68 -3.46
C LEU A 172 13.38 0.61 -3.29
N LYS A 173 12.86 1.74 -3.75
CA LYS A 173 13.54 3.05 -3.72
C LYS A 173 12.77 4.03 -2.85
N ASP A 174 13.43 4.59 -1.85
CA ASP A 174 12.91 5.56 -0.89
C ASP A 174 13.86 6.77 -0.88
N GLY A 175 13.51 7.83 -1.63
CA GLY A 175 14.44 8.91 -1.93
C GLY A 175 15.69 8.40 -2.65
N GLU A 176 16.86 8.61 -2.04
CA GLU A 176 18.16 8.12 -2.53
C GLU A 176 18.47 6.69 -2.05
N ASP A 177 17.75 6.19 -1.05
CA ASP A 177 17.96 4.84 -0.52
C ASP A 177 17.38 3.80 -1.47
N ILE A 178 18.21 2.83 -1.85
CA ILE A 178 17.85 1.74 -2.77
C ILE A 178 18.11 0.41 -2.08
N LYS A 179 17.07 -0.42 -1.99
CA LYS A 179 17.14 -1.78 -1.45
C LYS A 179 16.71 -2.78 -2.52
N LYS A 180 17.42 -3.90 -2.61
CA LYS A 180 16.97 -5.07 -3.38
C LYS A 180 16.21 -5.99 -2.44
N ILE A 181 15.01 -6.39 -2.84
CA ILE A 181 14.15 -7.31 -2.10
C ILE A 181 13.71 -8.43 -3.03
N SER A 182 13.52 -9.62 -2.50
CA SER A 182 13.14 -10.80 -3.29
C SER A 182 11.68 -11.16 -3.05
N LEU A 183 10.92 -11.37 -4.13
CA LEU A 183 9.58 -11.93 -4.05
C LEU A 183 9.68 -13.45 -4.01
N ILE A 184 9.25 -14.03 -2.90
CA ILE A 184 9.15 -15.47 -2.71
C ILE A 184 7.69 -15.87 -2.41
N GLU A 185 7.45 -17.14 -2.14
CA GLU A 185 6.11 -17.67 -1.86
C GLU A 185 5.46 -16.98 -0.65
N THR A 186 6.20 -16.82 0.45
CA THR A 186 5.68 -16.25 1.70
C THR A 186 5.67 -14.71 1.75
N GLY A 187 6.01 -14.04 0.64
CA GLY A 187 6.01 -12.58 0.51
C GLY A 187 7.35 -12.02 0.07
N PHE A 188 7.65 -10.78 0.48
CA PHE A 188 8.93 -10.13 0.24
C PHE A 188 9.92 -10.31 1.39
N GLU A 189 11.20 -10.47 1.04
CA GLU A 189 12.35 -10.48 1.96
C GLU A 189 13.41 -9.46 1.56
#